data_AF-A0A1F5BBJ7-F1
#
_entry.id   AF-A0A1F5BBJ7-F1
#
_cell.length_a   1.000
_cell.length_b   1.000
_cell.length_c   1.000
_cell.angle_alpha   90.00
_cell.angle_beta   90.00
_cell.angle_gamma   90.00
#
_symmetry.space_group_name_H-M   'P 1'
#
loop_
_entity.id
_entity.type
_entity.pdbx_description
1 polymer ?
#
loop_
_entity_poly.entity_id
_entity_poly.type
_entity_poly.pdbx_seq_one_letter_code
_entity_poly.pdbx_strand_id
1 'polypeptide(L)'
;MTGLSAQVQHKGLDYYIQTQDLGKRANYIESLIYRSGKLLTSRKTMYTSFLGLPDFEEKIARIMHDQHDKILRDISEGKFDHFLVPGEK
;
A
#
# COMPACT_ATOMS: atom_id res chain seq x y z
N MET A 1 -8.70 -8.02 -10.64
CA MET A 1 -8.82 -7.78 -9.19
C MET A 1 -9.05 -6.29 -8.98
N THR A 2 -10.10 -5.90 -8.26
CA THR A 2 -10.32 -4.54 -7.78
C THR A 2 -9.31 -4.26 -6.65
N GLY A 3 -8.63 -3.11 -6.64
CA GLY A 3 -7.64 -2.79 -5.62
C GLY A 3 -8.19 -2.82 -4.18
N LEU A 4 -7.30 -2.86 -3.20
CA LEU A 4 -7.62 -2.81 -1.76
C LEU A 4 -7.60 -1.36 -1.29
N SER A 5 -8.56 -0.98 -0.45
CA SER A 5 -8.57 0.32 0.22
C SER A 5 -8.88 0.16 1.70
N ALA A 6 -8.20 0.96 2.52
CA ALA A 6 -8.40 0.98 3.96
C ALA A 6 -8.11 2.37 4.53
N GLN A 7 -8.81 2.70 5.62
CA GLN A 7 -8.50 3.85 6.47
C GLN A 7 -8.02 3.33 7.83
N VAL A 8 -6.96 3.91 8.37
CA VAL A 8 -6.44 3.59 9.70
C VAL A 8 -6.11 4.86 10.46
N GLN A 9 -6.50 4.90 11.73
CA GLN A 9 -6.16 6.01 12.62
C GLN A 9 -4.92 5.66 13.44
N HIS A 10 -3.94 6.56 13.47
CA HIS A 10 -2.76 6.44 14.34
C HIS A 10 -2.42 7.81 14.93
N LYS A 11 -2.25 7.88 16.26
CA LYS A 11 -1.93 9.12 16.99
C LYS A 11 -2.87 10.30 16.68
N GLY A 12 -4.15 10.02 16.49
CA GLY A 12 -5.16 11.05 16.21
C GLY A 12 -5.19 11.53 14.75
N LEU A 13 -4.43 10.91 13.85
CA LEU A 13 -4.43 11.21 12.41
C LEU A 13 -4.99 10.05 11.60
N ASP A 14 -5.74 10.40 10.55
CA ASP A 14 -6.28 9.45 9.59
C ASP A 14 -5.35 9.25 8.40
N TYR A 15 -4.98 8.00 8.17
CA TYR A 15 -4.24 7.54 7.00
C TYR A 15 -5.18 6.79 6.06
N TYR A 16 -5.05 7.04 4.77
CA TYR A 16 -5.77 6.31 3.72
C TYR A 16 -4.78 5.54 2.87
N ILE A 17 -5.03 4.26 2.68
CA ILE A 17 -4.17 3.35 1.94
C ILE A 17 -4.98 2.82 0.76
N GLN A 18 -4.41 2.88 -0.44
CA GLN A 18 -4.95 2.24 -1.63
C GLN A 18 -3.87 1.38 -2.27
N THR A 19 -4.13 0.09 -2.47
CA THR A 19 -3.22 -0.86 -3.08
C THR A 19 -3.83 -1.43 -4.36
N GLN A 20 -3.11 -1.37 -5.48
CA GLN A 20 -3.60 -1.77 -6.79
C GLN A 20 -2.52 -2.49 -7.61
N ASP A 21 -2.94 -3.47 -8.40
CA ASP A 21 -2.14 -4.02 -9.49
C ASP A 21 -2.27 -3.13 -10.73
N LEU A 22 -1.16 -2.63 -11.28
CA LEU A 22 -1.16 -1.85 -12.53
C LEU A 22 -1.10 -2.73 -13.79
N GLY A 23 -1.16 -4.05 -13.61
CA GLY A 23 -1.29 -5.04 -14.66
C GLY A 23 0.03 -5.38 -15.37
N LYS A 24 -0.05 -6.41 -16.24
CA LYS A 24 1.07 -7.08 -16.92
C LYS A 24 1.94 -6.17 -17.81
N ARG A 25 1.50 -4.95 -18.11
CA ARG A 25 2.32 -3.95 -18.82
C ARG A 25 3.26 -3.22 -17.87
N ALA A 26 2.78 -2.88 -16.68
CA ALA A 26 3.55 -2.18 -15.65
C ALA A 26 4.36 -3.15 -14.79
N ASN A 27 3.84 -4.36 -14.56
CA ASN A 27 4.48 -5.44 -13.81
C ASN A 27 4.76 -5.15 -12.33
N TYR A 28 3.94 -4.30 -11.71
CA TYR A 28 4.03 -4.04 -10.28
C TYR A 28 2.67 -3.78 -9.63
N ILE A 29 2.65 -4.07 -8.33
CA ILE A 29 1.62 -3.62 -7.40
C ILE A 29 2.11 -2.31 -6.77
N GLU A 30 1.24 -1.31 -6.70
CA GLU A 30 1.50 -0.04 -6.03
C GLU A 30 0.57 0.15 -4.84
N SER A 31 1.10 0.67 -3.74
CA SER A 31 0.32 1.22 -2.65
C SER A 31 0.57 2.71 -2.51
N LEU A 32 -0.50 3.48 -2.42
CA LEU A 32 -0.50 4.92 -2.20
C LEU A 32 -0.98 5.18 -0.78
N ILE A 33 -0.22 5.98 -0.03
CA ILE A 33 -0.50 6.28 1.37
C ILE A 33 -0.73 7.78 1.49
N TYR A 34 -1.94 8.15 1.88
CA TYR A 34 -2.39 9.53 1.99
C TYR A 34 -2.67 9.91 3.44
N ARG A 35 -2.57 11.21 3.72
CA ARG A 35 -3.11 11.87 4.90
C ARG A 35 -3.75 13.19 4.49
N SER A 36 -4.96 13.47 4.96
CA SER A 36 -5.67 14.73 4.68
C SER A 36 -5.68 15.11 3.19
N GLY A 37 -5.87 14.11 2.30
CA GLY A 37 -5.86 14.29 0.84
C GLY A 37 -4.48 14.45 0.20
N LYS A 38 -3.39 14.53 0.97
CA LYS A 38 -2.01 14.62 0.45
C LYS A 38 -1.36 13.25 0.40
N LEU A 39 -0.73 12.92 -0.73
CA LEU A 39 0.11 11.72 -0.85
C LEU A 39 1.36 11.90 0.03
N LEU A 40 1.55 11.03 1.00
CA LEU A 40 2.75 10.99 1.83
C LEU A 40 3.87 10.24 1.13
N THR A 41 3.57 9.03 0.66
CA THR A 41 4.54 8.16 -0.03
C THR A 41 3.82 7.06 -0.80
N SER A 42 4.57 6.35 -1.64
CA SER A 42 4.11 5.12 -2.29
C SER A 42 5.06 3.96 -2.03
N ARG A 43 4.56 2.73 -2.24
CA ARG A 43 5.32 1.49 -2.19
C ARG A 43 5.05 0.68 -3.44
N LYS A 44 6.09 0.17 -4.08
CA LYS A 44 6.00 -0.63 -5.30
C LYS A 44 6.63 -1.99 -5.09
N THR A 45 5.94 -3.04 -5.52
CA THR A 45 6.48 -4.40 -5.56
C THR A 45 6.39 -4.93 -6.98
N MET A 46 7.56 -5.15 -7.59
CA MET A 46 7.66 -5.73 -8.92
C MET A 46 7.34 -7.23 -8.85
N TYR A 47 6.61 -7.74 -9.84
CA TYR A 47 6.31 -9.17 -9.97
C TYR A 47 6.78 -9.75 -11.30
N THR A 48 7.71 -9.09 -11.98
CA THR A 48 8.26 -9.49 -13.30
C THR A 48 8.70 -10.94 -13.34
N SER A 49 9.28 -11.47 -12.26
CA SER A 49 9.72 -12.86 -12.13
C SER A 49 8.60 -13.89 -12.11
N PHE A 50 7.34 -13.49 -11.92
CA PHE A 50 6.20 -14.39 -11.86
C PHE A 50 5.40 -14.45 -13.17
N LEU A 51 5.75 -13.63 -14.17
CA LEU A 51 5.05 -13.60 -15.45
C LEU A 51 5.09 -14.96 -16.15
N GLY A 52 3.92 -15.42 -16.60
CA GLY A 52 3.77 -16.70 -17.32
C GLY A 52 3.70 -17.94 -16.42
N LEU A 53 3.79 -17.79 -15.10
CA LEU A 53 3.53 -18.90 -14.18
C LEU A 53 2.04 -19.28 -14.17
N PRO A 54 1.70 -20.57 -14.01
CA PRO A 54 0.31 -21.03 -13.99
C PRO A 54 -0.48 -20.49 -12.79
N ASP A 55 0.19 -20.17 -11.69
CA ASP A 55 -0.38 -19.61 -10.46
C ASP A 55 -0.23 -18.07 -10.37
N PHE A 56 0.01 -17.40 -11.51
CA PHE A 56 0.30 -15.97 -11.57
C PHE A 56 -0.74 -15.11 -10.82
N GLU A 57 -2.03 -15.28 -11.13
CA GLU A 57 -3.09 -14.44 -10.55
C GLU A 57 -3.20 -14.61 -9.02
N GLU A 58 -3.01 -15.84 -8.51
CA GLU A 58 -2.99 -16.11 -7.07
C GLU A 58 -1.77 -15.49 -6.38
N LYS A 59 -0.60 -15.55 -7.01
CA LYS A 59 0.60 -14.87 -6.50
C LYS A 59 0.42 -13.36 -6.44
N ILE A 60 -0.16 -12.74 -7.48
CA ILE A 60 -0.42 -11.29 -7.50
C ILE A 60 -1.40 -10.91 -6.38
N ALA A 61 -2.49 -11.66 -6.24
CA ALA A 61 -3.45 -11.47 -5.15
C ALA A 61 -2.77 -11.48 -3.78
N ARG A 62 -1.93 -12.50 -3.54
CA ARG A 62 -1.19 -12.64 -2.28
C ARG A 62 -0.22 -11.49 -2.03
N ILE A 63 0.59 -11.12 -3.02
CA ILE A 63 1.52 -9.97 -2.88
C ILE A 63 0.74 -8.69 -2.57
N MET A 64 -0.41 -8.50 -3.21
CA MET A 64 -1.26 -7.32 -2.99
C MET A 64 -1.78 -7.27 -1.55
N HIS A 65 -2.29 -8.38 -1.03
CA HIS A 65 -2.73 -8.49 0.37
C HIS A 65 -1.58 -8.32 1.36
N ASP A 66 -0.47 -9.05 1.17
CA ASP A 66 0.70 -8.99 2.06
C ASP A 66 1.28 -7.57 2.12
N GLN A 67 1.36 -6.87 0.98
CA GLN A 67 1.81 -5.49 0.92
C GLN A 67 0.84 -4.54 1.65
N HIS A 68 -0.47 -4.70 1.44
CA HIS A 68 -1.49 -3.85 2.06
C HIS A 68 -1.47 -4.00 3.59
N ASP A 69 -1.50 -5.24 4.09
CA ASP A 69 -1.48 -5.55 5.52
C ASP A 69 -0.19 -5.10 6.19
N LYS A 70 0.94 -5.22 5.48
CA LYS A 70 2.22 -4.72 5.97
C LYS A 70 2.19 -3.20 6.16
N ILE A 71 1.60 -2.44 5.24
CA ILE A 71 1.50 -0.98 5.36
C ILE A 71 0.63 -0.59 6.56
N LEU A 72 -0.52 -1.25 6.73
CA LEU A 72 -1.39 -1.01 7.88
C LEU A 72 -0.66 -1.24 9.21
N ARG A 73 0.11 -2.33 9.28
CA ARG A 73 0.96 -2.63 10.44
C ARG A 73 2.09 -1.62 10.64
N ASP A 74 2.77 -1.24 9.56
CA ASP A 74 3.86 -0.26 9.64
C ASP A 74 3.32 1.12 10.11
N ILE A 75 2.07 1.49 9.77
CA ILE A 75 1.39 2.68 10.32
C ILE A 75 1.06 2.50 11.80
N SER A 76 0.47 1.36 12.20
CA SER A 76 0.12 1.15 13.61
C SER A 76 1.35 1.06 14.54
N GLU A 77 2.49 0.60 14.01
CA GLU A 77 3.79 0.58 14.68
C GLU A 77 4.52 1.95 14.68
N GLY A 78 3.94 2.99 14.07
CA GLY A 78 4.52 4.33 14.06
C GLY A 78 5.68 4.54 13.08
N LYS A 79 5.89 3.64 12.10
CA LYS A 79 6.96 3.81 11.10
C LYS A 79 6.73 5.01 10.17
N PHE A 80 5.50 5.53 10.14
CA PHE A 80 5.11 6.72 9.40
C PHE A 80 5.11 7.99 10.27
N ASP A 81 5.58 7.91 11.51
CA ASP A 81 5.57 9.04 12.45
C ASP A 81 6.48 10.19 12.01
N HIS A 82 7.49 9.93 11.19
CA HIS A 82 8.33 10.99 10.63
C HIS A 82 7.58 11.91 9.65
N PHE A 83 6.40 11.50 9.17
CA PHE A 83 5.51 12.38 8.42
C PHE A 83 4.64 13.27 9.32
N LEU A 84 4.63 13.05 10.64
CA LEU A 84 3.97 13.92 11.60
C LEU A 84 4.69 15.26 11.60
N VAL A 85 4.04 16.30 11.11
CA VAL A 85 4.56 17.66 11.20
C VAL A 85 4.15 18.20 12.57
N PRO A 86 5.08 18.74 13.39
CA PRO A 86 4.70 19.37 14.65
C PRO A 86 3.78 20.58 14.35
N GLY A 87 2.50 20.49 14.69
CA GLY A 87 1.56 21.61 14.61
C GLY A 87 0.24 21.37 13.87
N GLU A 88 0.04 20.22 13.23
CA GLU A 88 -1.29 19.84 12.74
C GLU A 88 -2.10 19.26 13.92
N LYS A 89 -2.72 20.15 14.69
CA LYS A 89 -3.79 19.86 15.64
C LYS A 89 -5.12 20.36 15.07
#